data_AF-A0A2E7UWZ3-F1
#
_entry.id   AF-A0A2E7UWZ3-F1
#
_cell.length_a   1.000
_cell.length_b   1.000
_cell.length_c   1.000
_cell.angle_alpha   90.00
_cell.angle_beta   90.00
_cell.angle_gamma   90.00
#
_symmetry.space_group_name_H-M   'P 1'
#
loop_
_entity.id
_entity.type
_entity.pdbx_description
1 polymer ?
#
loop_
_entity_poly.entity_id
_entity_poly.type
_entity_poly.pdbx_seq_one_letter_code
_entity_poly.pdbx_strand_id
1 'polypeptide(L)'
;MRRRLQLSPKSTTASLLLSVAMVAPATAAAIEVVAVSDLATRADDAPVTFVVHDAALPDGLRPRISTDVGRVTSVVSAGGVSQVTWQPPTEFSGGTVSFRARFKGRDNAKIDTSFILNVPASPLLPIPVIASPAVAAPDTTTVRLQWRAPPSGQVDNNRAFAISTSLGTVSAVTVDAEGVASATWTRPTTVTQPKMALVTVVDRADSRRRGKLELPVQVARSTSFEVPPDAEVSIQIGDESFGPTRASPAGTVAFDLHLDPRVSQGHLTGRTPLGNPVEQVVAMPDPPTPVLHFAPVPHPGASGPGAAPMPIALAVWVPDVASPAAPSVGSADGDENLLQTKKTSAKLGASRKEAPVVRVESAS
;
A
#
# COMPACT_ATOMS: atom_id res chain seq x y z
N MET A 1 5.04 -32.84 108.57
CA MET A 1 3.60 -32.57 108.37
C MET A 1 3.18 -33.09 106.99
N ARG A 2 2.08 -33.85 106.94
CA ARG A 2 1.50 -34.51 105.75
C ARG A 2 0.80 -33.50 104.81
N ARG A 3 0.83 -33.74 103.49
CA ARG A 3 -0.26 -33.64 102.46
C ARG A 3 0.39 -33.74 101.07
N ARG A 4 0.29 -34.82 100.27
CA ARG A 4 -0.82 -35.40 99.47
C ARG A 4 -1.42 -34.47 98.38
N LEU A 5 -1.22 -34.93 97.11
CA LEU A 5 -2.07 -34.82 95.89
C LEU A 5 -2.28 -33.39 95.33
N GLN A 6 -2.37 -33.14 94.01
CA GLN A 6 -3.15 -33.85 93.00
C GLN A 6 -2.80 -33.37 91.57
N LEU A 7 -3.05 -34.24 90.58
CA LEU A 7 -2.83 -34.07 89.13
C LEU A 7 -3.62 -32.93 88.46
N SER A 8 -3.07 -32.40 87.35
CA SER A 8 -3.86 -32.08 86.14
C SER A 8 -2.97 -32.03 84.89
N PRO A 9 -3.27 -32.78 83.81
CA PRO A 9 -2.66 -32.60 82.50
C PRO A 9 -3.46 -31.54 81.71
N LYS A 10 -2.83 -30.42 81.35
CA LYS A 10 -3.39 -29.47 80.38
C LYS A 10 -2.97 -29.88 78.98
N SER A 11 -3.96 -30.23 78.15
CA SER A 11 -3.82 -30.39 76.71
C SER A 11 -3.47 -29.04 76.08
N THR A 12 -2.30 -28.94 75.46
CA THR A 12 -1.94 -27.78 74.63
C THR A 12 -2.35 -28.06 73.19
N THR A 13 -3.47 -27.49 72.78
CA THR A 13 -3.92 -27.43 71.39
C THR A 13 -3.01 -26.47 70.63
N ALA A 14 -2.18 -26.99 69.72
CA ALA A 14 -1.35 -26.17 68.83
C ALA A 14 -2.20 -25.67 67.66
N SER A 15 -2.58 -24.38 67.69
CA SER A 15 -3.17 -23.69 66.54
C SER A 15 -2.06 -23.27 65.58
N LEU A 16 -1.98 -23.96 64.44
CA LEU A 16 -1.12 -23.60 63.31
C LEU A 16 -1.75 -22.40 62.59
N LEU A 17 -1.22 -21.19 62.81
CA LEU A 17 -1.58 -20.00 62.05
C LEU A 17 -0.92 -20.06 60.66
N LEU A 18 -1.70 -20.45 59.65
CA LEU A 18 -1.31 -20.39 58.25
C LEU A 18 -1.48 -18.94 57.75
N SER A 19 -0.40 -18.16 57.77
CA SER A 19 -0.38 -16.82 57.17
C SER A 19 -0.32 -16.93 55.64
N VAL A 20 -1.47 -16.89 54.97
CA VAL A 20 -1.54 -16.71 53.52
C VAL A 20 -1.22 -15.25 53.22
N ALA A 21 0.02 -14.96 52.83
CA ALA A 21 0.37 -13.67 52.24
C ALA A 21 -0.29 -13.57 50.87
N MET A 22 -1.39 -12.81 50.77
CA MET A 22 -1.91 -12.39 49.47
C MET A 22 -0.93 -11.38 48.88
N VAL A 23 -0.08 -11.85 47.96
CA VAL A 23 0.65 -10.96 47.06
C VAL A 23 -0.35 -10.48 46.03
N ALA A 24 -0.93 -9.31 46.26
CA ALA A 24 -1.67 -8.61 45.20
C ALA A 24 -0.69 -8.35 44.04
N PRO A 25 -1.02 -8.71 42.80
CA PRO A 25 -0.19 -8.34 41.66
C PRO A 25 -0.09 -6.82 41.62
N ALA A 26 1.12 -6.29 41.68
CA ALA A 26 1.36 -4.88 41.42
C ALA A 26 0.89 -4.59 40.00
N THR A 27 -0.26 -3.94 39.87
CA THR A 27 -0.76 -3.45 38.59
C THR A 27 0.31 -2.53 38.02
N ALA A 28 0.94 -2.94 36.92
CA ALA A 28 1.92 -2.13 36.23
C ALA A 28 1.29 -0.76 35.95
N ALA A 29 1.94 0.30 36.42
CA ALA A 29 1.51 1.67 36.18
C ALA A 29 1.45 1.93 34.68
N ALA A 30 0.23 1.98 34.13
CA ALA A 30 0.00 2.29 32.73
C ALA A 30 -0.12 3.81 32.60
N ILE A 31 0.77 4.42 31.81
CA ILE A 31 0.57 5.78 31.34
C ILE A 31 -0.58 5.78 30.34
N GLU A 32 -1.58 6.62 30.59
CA GLU A 32 -2.71 6.84 29.70
C GLU A 32 -2.50 8.13 28.90
N VAL A 33 -2.76 8.07 27.59
CA VAL A 33 -2.79 9.25 26.71
C VAL A 33 -4.21 9.79 26.71
N VAL A 34 -4.43 10.92 27.39
CA VAL A 34 -5.77 11.46 27.69
C VAL A 34 -6.32 12.31 26.55
N ALA A 35 -5.44 13.03 25.86
CA ALA A 35 -5.82 13.89 24.75
C ALA A 35 -4.65 14.05 23.79
N VAL A 36 -4.94 14.13 22.49
CA VAL A 36 -3.95 14.41 21.46
C VAL A 36 -4.49 15.57 20.62
N SER A 37 -3.66 16.59 20.37
CA SER A 37 -3.96 17.66 19.42
C SER A 37 -4.27 17.04 18.06
N ASP A 38 -5.12 17.69 17.27
CA ASP A 38 -5.56 17.18 15.96
C ASP A 38 -4.40 16.58 15.15
N LEU A 39 -4.40 15.26 15.02
CA LEU A 39 -3.39 14.50 14.30
C LEU A 39 -3.66 14.48 12.79
N ALA A 40 -4.84 14.92 12.34
CA ALA A 40 -5.31 14.77 10.97
C ALA A 40 -4.90 15.92 10.04
N THR A 41 -4.54 17.10 10.56
CA THR A 41 -4.20 18.31 9.79
C THR A 41 -2.72 18.43 9.42
N ARG A 42 -2.03 17.30 9.28
CA ARG A 42 -0.57 17.15 9.31
C ARG A 42 0.19 17.51 8.02
N ALA A 43 -0.15 18.62 7.38
CA ALA A 43 0.53 19.02 6.15
C ALA A 43 1.99 19.49 6.37
N ASP A 44 2.30 20.12 7.52
CA ASP A 44 3.40 21.11 7.56
C ASP A 44 4.40 20.97 8.73
N ASP A 45 4.94 19.78 9.03
CA ASP A 45 5.97 19.61 10.09
C ASP A 45 5.58 20.19 11.46
N ALA A 46 4.29 20.32 11.76
CA ALA A 46 3.85 20.94 13.01
C ALA A 46 4.14 20.03 14.21
N PRO A 47 4.55 20.59 15.37
CA PRO A 47 4.71 19.82 16.59
C PRO A 47 3.35 19.30 17.06
N VAL A 48 3.32 18.02 17.43
CA VAL A 48 2.16 17.36 18.03
C VAL A 48 2.18 17.60 19.53
N THR A 49 1.04 17.99 20.10
CA THR A 49 0.89 18.14 21.53
C THR A 49 -0.09 17.11 22.07
N PHE A 50 0.28 16.37 23.11
CA PHE A 50 -0.61 15.42 23.76
C PHE A 50 -0.46 15.46 25.27
N VAL A 51 -1.50 15.04 25.97
CA VAL A 51 -1.55 14.97 27.43
C VAL A 51 -1.41 13.52 27.85
N VAL A 52 -0.45 13.25 28.72
CA VAL A 52 -0.31 11.97 29.41
C VAL A 52 -0.68 12.12 30.87
N HIS A 53 -1.39 11.13 31.38
CA HIS A 53 -1.71 10.95 32.78
C HIS A 53 -1.13 9.62 33.24
N ASP A 54 -0.50 9.62 34.40
CA ASP A 54 -0.02 8.40 35.04
C ASP A 54 -0.49 8.42 36.49
N ALA A 55 -1.39 7.50 36.84
CA ALA A 55 -1.94 7.40 38.19
C ALA A 55 -0.86 7.11 39.24
N ALA A 56 0.31 6.59 38.85
CA ALA A 56 1.45 6.37 39.72
C ALA A 56 2.40 7.58 39.80
N LEU A 57 2.18 8.64 39.03
CA LEU A 57 2.99 9.86 39.04
C LEU A 57 2.46 10.81 40.15
N PRO A 58 3.19 10.96 41.28
CA PRO A 58 2.79 11.88 42.33
C PRO A 58 2.84 13.34 41.84
N ASP A 59 1.96 14.17 42.40
CA ASP A 59 1.95 15.61 42.14
C ASP A 59 3.34 16.23 42.32
N GLY A 60 3.73 17.05 41.34
CA GLY A 60 5.00 17.79 41.35
C GLY A 60 6.19 17.07 40.73
N LEU A 61 6.07 15.80 40.32
CA LEU A 61 7.13 15.14 39.53
C LEU A 61 7.09 15.57 38.07
N ARG A 62 8.29 15.78 37.50
CA ARG A 62 8.48 16.10 36.08
C ARG A 62 9.11 14.90 35.37
N PRO A 63 8.34 14.12 34.58
CA PRO A 63 8.90 13.02 33.82
C PRO A 63 9.78 13.54 32.70
N ARG A 64 10.91 12.86 32.47
CA ARG A 64 11.72 13.02 31.26
C ARG A 64 11.17 12.06 30.21
N ILE A 65 10.58 12.61 29.15
CA ILE A 65 9.98 11.83 28.07
C ILE A 65 10.90 11.88 26.85
N SER A 66 11.08 10.72 26.20
CA SER A 66 11.92 10.53 25.01
C SER A 66 11.28 9.54 24.05
N THR A 67 11.68 9.58 22.78
CA THR A 67 11.25 8.66 21.73
C THR A 67 12.40 8.44 20.75
N ASP A 68 12.39 7.31 20.05
CA ASP A 68 13.35 6.99 18.99
C ASP A 68 12.94 7.59 17.64
N VAL A 69 11.70 8.10 17.52
CA VAL A 69 11.16 8.68 16.27
C VAL A 69 10.82 10.15 16.51
N GLY A 70 11.63 11.06 15.98
CA GLY A 70 11.48 12.50 16.15
C GLY A 70 12.08 13.02 17.45
N ARG A 71 11.56 14.14 17.96
CA ARG A 71 12.12 14.83 19.13
C ARG A 71 11.04 15.37 20.04
N VAL A 72 11.09 15.01 21.32
CA VAL A 72 10.29 15.71 22.34
C VAL A 72 10.91 17.10 22.58
N THR A 73 10.14 18.16 22.30
CA THR A 73 10.59 19.55 22.39
C THR A 73 10.21 20.20 23.72
N SER A 74 9.11 19.76 24.34
CA SER A 74 8.65 20.28 25.64
C SER A 74 7.90 19.21 26.43
N VAL A 75 8.02 19.27 27.76
CA VAL A 75 7.19 18.52 28.72
C VAL A 75 6.82 19.49 29.84
N VAL A 76 5.52 19.77 29.97
CA VAL A 76 4.97 20.67 30.99
C VAL A 76 4.06 19.87 31.91
N SER A 77 4.44 19.74 33.17
CA SER A 77 3.69 18.95 34.16
C SER A 77 2.97 19.84 35.16
N ALA A 78 1.68 19.57 35.38
CA ALA A 78 0.85 20.24 36.37
C ALA A 78 -0.28 19.30 36.83
N GLY A 79 -0.51 19.19 38.14
CA GLY A 79 -1.64 18.44 38.72
C GLY A 79 -1.78 17.00 38.20
N GLY A 80 -0.74 16.18 38.32
CA GLY A 80 -0.74 14.78 37.90
C GLY A 80 -0.74 14.52 36.38
N VAL A 81 -0.83 15.55 35.54
CA VAL A 81 -0.76 15.42 34.08
C VAL A 81 0.50 16.05 33.50
N SER A 82 0.96 15.51 32.38
CA SER A 82 2.07 16.09 31.61
C SER A 82 1.64 16.34 30.17
N GLN A 83 1.70 17.60 29.74
CA GLN A 83 1.56 17.99 28.35
C GLN A 83 2.91 17.84 27.65
N VAL A 84 2.95 17.03 26.61
CA VAL A 84 4.14 16.69 25.83
C VAL A 84 4.02 17.32 24.46
N THR A 85 5.04 18.06 24.05
CA THR A 85 5.17 18.55 22.68
C THR A 85 6.25 17.73 21.98
N TRP A 86 5.88 17.08 20.89
CA TRP A 86 6.71 16.20 20.08
C TRP A 86 6.77 16.68 18.65
N GLN A 87 7.98 16.90 18.16
CA GLN A 87 8.28 17.21 16.77
C GLN A 87 8.57 15.90 16.02
N PRO A 88 7.67 15.43 15.13
CA PRO A 88 7.98 14.31 14.26
C PRO A 88 9.12 14.66 13.28
N PRO A 89 9.83 13.66 12.74
CA PRO A 89 10.70 13.86 11.58
C PRO A 89 9.89 14.43 10.40
N THR A 90 10.53 15.24 9.55
CA THR A 90 9.91 15.87 8.36
C THR A 90 9.22 14.88 7.42
N GLU A 91 9.69 13.63 7.38
CA GLU A 91 9.13 12.60 6.48
C GLU A 91 8.23 11.58 7.18
N PHE A 92 7.82 11.85 8.42
CA PHE A 92 7.06 10.87 9.19
C PHE A 92 5.62 10.73 8.65
N SER A 93 5.38 9.61 7.98
CA SER A 93 4.12 9.32 7.30
C SER A 93 2.99 8.89 8.24
N GLY A 94 3.23 8.79 9.56
CA GLY A 94 2.33 8.19 10.54
C GLY A 94 2.80 6.80 10.99
N GLY A 95 2.09 6.23 11.97
CA GLY A 95 2.42 4.94 12.58
C GLY A 95 2.42 4.98 14.10
N THR A 96 2.77 3.86 14.73
CA THR A 96 2.90 3.75 16.18
C THR A 96 4.25 4.27 16.64
N VAL A 97 4.24 5.25 17.54
CA VAL A 97 5.45 5.81 18.14
C VAL A 97 5.52 5.37 19.59
N SER A 98 6.62 4.71 19.96
CA SER A 98 6.90 4.40 21.36
C SER A 98 7.56 5.60 22.04
N PHE A 99 7.04 5.95 23.21
CA PHE A 99 7.61 6.95 24.10
C PHE A 99 8.05 6.27 25.38
N ARG A 100 9.19 6.72 25.89
CA ARG A 100 9.75 6.30 27.18
C ARG A 100 9.72 7.48 28.15
N ALA A 101 9.01 7.31 29.27
CA ALA A 101 8.94 8.27 30.35
C ALA A 101 9.78 7.79 31.55
N ARG A 102 10.67 8.64 32.04
CA ARG A 102 11.52 8.36 33.19
C ARG A 102 11.34 9.42 34.27
N PHE A 103 11.11 9.00 35.50
CA PHE A 103 11.01 9.90 36.65
C PHE A 103 11.66 9.29 37.89
N LYS A 104 11.94 10.14 38.89
CA LYS A 104 12.44 9.71 40.20
C LYS A 104 11.28 9.68 41.18
N GLY A 105 10.96 8.49 41.71
CA GLY A 105 9.97 8.34 42.78
C GLY A 105 10.44 9.01 44.09
N ARG A 106 9.55 9.04 45.10
CA ARG A 106 9.84 9.65 46.42
C ARG A 106 11.10 9.08 47.07
N ASP A 107 11.36 7.79 46.87
CA ASP A 107 12.53 7.09 47.45
C ASP A 107 13.80 7.22 46.57
N ASN A 108 13.83 8.18 45.64
CA ASN A 108 14.86 8.31 44.60
C ASN A 108 14.97 7.11 43.63
N ALA A 109 14.06 6.13 43.71
CA ALA A 109 13.97 5.04 42.77
C ALA A 109 13.68 5.57 41.35
N LYS A 110 14.44 5.12 40.36
CA LYS A 110 14.17 5.45 38.96
C LYS A 110 13.05 4.55 38.46
N ILE A 111 11.97 5.16 38.00
CA ILE A 111 10.86 4.46 37.37
C ILE A 111 10.96 4.74 35.87
N ASP A 112 10.93 3.67 35.07
CA ASP A 112 10.94 3.71 33.61
C ASP A 112 9.65 3.05 33.14
N THR A 113 8.89 3.76 32.32
CA THR A 113 7.63 3.28 31.77
C THR A 113 7.52 3.72 30.31
N SER A 114 6.77 2.96 29.53
CA SER A 114 6.60 3.20 28.11
C SER A 114 5.13 3.26 27.74
N PHE A 115 4.80 4.14 26.81
CA PHE A 115 3.48 4.20 26.20
C PHE A 115 3.61 4.35 24.70
N ILE A 116 2.52 4.07 23.99
CA ILE A 116 2.45 4.17 22.54
C ILE A 116 1.49 5.29 22.14
N LEU A 117 1.86 6.02 21.10
CA LEU A 117 0.98 6.97 20.42
C LEU A 117 0.74 6.45 19.01
N ASN A 118 -0.51 6.16 18.67
CA ASN A 118 -0.89 5.83 17.30
C ASN A 118 -1.14 7.13 16.54
N VAL A 119 -0.26 7.42 15.58
CA VAL A 119 -0.37 8.61 14.77
C VAL A 119 -0.96 8.22 13.41
N PRO A 120 -2.13 8.76 13.02
CA PRO A 120 -2.72 8.54 11.71
C PRO A 120 -1.72 8.79 10.59
N ALA A 121 -1.84 8.00 9.54
CA ALA A 121 -1.06 8.23 8.34
C ALA A 121 -1.41 9.60 7.75
N SER A 122 -0.41 10.39 7.39
CA SER A 122 -0.65 11.63 6.65
C SER A 122 -1.34 11.28 5.32
N PRO A 123 -2.39 12.01 4.91
CA PRO A 123 -3.07 11.70 3.66
C PRO A 123 -2.12 11.81 2.48
N LEU A 124 -2.27 10.90 1.51
CA LEU A 124 -1.59 11.03 0.22
C LEU A 124 -2.08 12.31 -0.47
N LEU A 125 -1.15 13.03 -1.07
CA LEU A 125 -1.43 14.24 -1.84
C LEU A 125 -1.32 13.90 -3.33
N PRO A 126 -2.44 13.73 -4.05
CA PRO A 126 -2.38 13.29 -5.44
C PRO A 126 -1.73 14.37 -6.33
N ILE A 127 -0.84 13.94 -7.21
CA ILE A 127 -0.32 14.74 -8.32
C ILE A 127 -1.07 14.31 -9.58
N PRO A 128 -1.92 15.17 -10.17
CA PRO A 128 -2.55 14.86 -11.45
C PRO A 128 -1.50 14.91 -12.56
N VAL A 129 -1.34 13.80 -13.28
CA VAL A 129 -0.43 13.68 -14.42
C VAL A 129 -1.25 13.57 -15.70
N ILE A 130 -0.93 14.40 -16.68
CA ILE A 130 -1.61 14.47 -17.97
C ILE A 130 -0.64 14.04 -19.07
N ALA A 131 -1.13 13.26 -20.03
CA ALA A 131 -0.40 12.89 -21.24
C ALA A 131 -0.97 13.59 -22.46
N SER A 132 -0.08 14.02 -23.35
CA SER A 132 -0.41 14.57 -24.67
C SER A 132 0.50 13.94 -25.74
N PRO A 133 -0.04 13.12 -26.66
CA PRO A 133 -1.45 12.65 -26.70
C PRO A 133 -1.81 11.77 -25.49
N ALA A 134 -3.10 11.64 -25.18
CA ALA A 134 -3.58 10.80 -24.07
C ALA A 134 -3.47 9.30 -24.34
N VAL A 135 -3.26 8.91 -25.60
CA VAL A 135 -3.06 7.55 -26.09
C VAL A 135 -1.83 7.54 -26.97
N ALA A 136 -0.94 6.56 -26.79
CA ALA A 136 0.19 6.34 -27.70
C ALA A 136 -0.27 5.46 -28.86
N ALA A 137 -0.72 6.10 -29.93
CA ALA A 137 -1.14 5.43 -31.17
C ALA A 137 0.03 4.67 -31.84
N PRO A 138 -0.23 3.78 -32.81
CA PRO A 138 0.80 2.95 -33.42
C PRO A 138 1.99 3.72 -34.01
N ASP A 139 1.75 4.91 -34.55
CA ASP A 139 2.72 5.83 -35.13
C ASP A 139 3.32 6.82 -34.11
N THR A 140 2.77 6.89 -32.91
CA THR A 140 3.24 7.76 -31.83
C THR A 140 4.47 7.16 -31.14
N THR A 141 5.62 7.78 -31.35
CA THR A 141 6.90 7.37 -30.74
C THR A 141 7.15 8.01 -29.38
N THR A 142 6.60 9.20 -29.14
CA THR A 142 6.80 9.96 -27.90
C THR A 142 5.48 10.57 -27.41
N VAL A 143 5.35 10.69 -26.09
CA VAL A 143 4.22 11.31 -25.40
C VAL A 143 4.75 12.31 -24.40
N ARG A 144 4.23 13.54 -24.44
CA ARG A 144 4.57 14.56 -23.44
C ARG A 144 3.74 14.34 -22.19
N LEU A 145 4.44 14.27 -21.06
CA LEU A 145 3.87 14.16 -19.73
C LEU A 145 3.96 15.53 -19.05
N GLN A 146 2.88 15.96 -18.40
CA GLN A 146 2.84 17.21 -17.65
C GLN A 146 2.09 17.04 -16.34
N TRP A 147 2.55 17.71 -15.30
CA TRP A 147 1.89 17.74 -14.01
C TRP A 147 2.22 19.00 -13.23
N ARG A 148 1.41 19.29 -12.22
CA ARG A 148 1.67 20.30 -11.20
C ARG A 148 1.41 19.67 -9.84
N ALA A 149 2.42 19.66 -8.97
CA ALA A 149 2.24 19.14 -7.62
C ALA A 149 1.58 20.18 -6.70
N PRO A 150 0.78 19.75 -5.71
CA PRO A 150 0.25 20.64 -4.67
C PRO A 150 1.36 21.45 -4.00
N PRO A 151 1.11 22.67 -3.48
CA PRO A 151 2.15 23.52 -2.88
C PRO A 151 3.03 22.80 -1.84
N SER A 152 4.32 23.14 -1.79
CA SER A 152 5.30 22.55 -0.85
C SER A 152 6.08 23.54 0.00
N GLY A 153 5.83 24.84 -0.16
CA GLY A 153 6.67 25.88 0.44
C GLY A 153 8.05 26.02 -0.21
N GLN A 154 8.44 25.14 -1.14
CA GLN A 154 9.60 25.36 -2.00
C GLN A 154 9.24 26.31 -3.14
N VAL A 155 10.25 27.05 -3.62
CA VAL A 155 10.11 27.82 -4.87
C VAL A 155 9.83 26.84 -6.01
N ASP A 156 8.80 27.15 -6.80
CA ASP A 156 8.22 26.23 -7.77
C ASP A 156 9.23 25.63 -8.76
N ASN A 157 10.18 26.43 -9.25
CA ASN A 157 11.22 26.01 -10.20
C ASN A 157 12.38 25.19 -9.58
N ASN A 158 12.47 25.11 -8.26
CA ASN A 158 13.48 24.32 -7.55
C ASN A 158 12.97 22.92 -7.19
N ARG A 159 11.72 22.60 -7.56
CA ARG A 159 11.12 21.31 -7.28
C ARG A 159 11.80 20.21 -8.07
N ALA A 160 12.03 19.07 -7.42
CA ALA A 160 12.62 17.90 -8.04
C ALA A 160 11.65 16.72 -7.94
N PHE A 161 11.50 15.98 -9.02
CA PHE A 161 10.59 14.84 -9.10
C PHE A 161 11.36 13.57 -9.45
N ALA A 162 10.94 12.46 -8.86
CA ALA A 162 11.29 11.12 -9.33
C ALA A 162 10.15 10.63 -10.24
N ILE A 163 10.48 10.28 -11.48
CA ILE A 163 9.54 9.71 -12.45
C ILE A 163 10.03 8.33 -12.87
N SER A 164 9.11 7.39 -13.06
CA SER A 164 9.42 6.06 -13.57
C SER A 164 8.25 5.51 -14.39
N THR A 165 8.52 4.49 -15.21
CA THR A 165 7.49 3.84 -16.00
C THR A 165 7.70 2.33 -16.05
N SER A 166 6.60 1.57 -16.15
CA SER A 166 6.63 0.11 -16.34
C SER A 166 7.01 -0.32 -17.75
N LEU A 167 6.84 0.57 -18.73
CA LEU A 167 7.07 0.30 -20.14
C LEU A 167 7.59 1.57 -20.81
N GLY A 168 8.65 1.46 -21.59
CA GLY A 168 9.28 2.62 -22.25
C GLY A 168 10.33 3.29 -21.38
N THR A 169 10.74 4.47 -21.82
CA THR A 169 11.70 5.31 -21.11
C THR A 169 11.11 6.70 -20.91
N VAL A 170 11.39 7.30 -19.77
CA VAL A 170 11.01 8.68 -19.47
C VAL A 170 12.27 9.55 -19.44
N SER A 171 12.21 10.73 -20.05
CA SER A 171 13.30 11.70 -20.01
C SER A 171 13.49 12.27 -18.60
N ALA A 172 14.56 13.03 -18.41
CA ALA A 172 14.70 13.89 -17.25
C ALA A 172 13.51 14.85 -17.13
N VAL A 173 13.14 15.17 -15.89
CA VAL A 173 12.06 16.12 -15.57
C VAL A 173 12.60 17.54 -15.70
N THR A 174 11.85 18.39 -16.40
CA THR A 174 12.05 19.84 -16.42
C THR A 174 10.91 20.51 -15.67
N VAL A 175 11.19 21.60 -14.95
CA VAL A 175 10.18 22.40 -14.24
C VAL A 175 10.31 23.83 -14.70
N ASP A 176 9.21 24.43 -15.12
CA ASP A 176 9.18 25.84 -15.54
C ASP A 176 9.06 26.81 -14.34
N ALA A 177 9.07 28.10 -14.63
CA ALA A 177 8.99 29.15 -13.61
C ALA A 177 7.66 29.13 -12.85
N GLU A 178 6.61 28.61 -13.49
CA GLU A 178 5.26 28.48 -12.96
C GLU A 178 5.02 27.16 -12.19
N GLY A 179 6.05 26.32 -12.07
CA GLY A 179 5.98 25.05 -11.33
C GLY A 179 5.29 23.91 -12.08
N VAL A 180 5.09 24.04 -13.40
CA VAL A 180 4.66 22.92 -14.24
C VAL A 180 5.88 22.07 -14.56
N ALA A 181 5.81 20.83 -14.12
CA ALA A 181 6.81 19.84 -14.44
C ALA A 181 6.43 19.09 -15.72
N SER A 182 7.43 18.74 -16.52
CA SER A 182 7.23 17.94 -17.72
C SER A 182 8.34 16.94 -17.96
N ALA A 183 8.00 15.85 -18.65
CA ALA A 183 8.93 14.85 -19.14
C ALA A 183 8.39 14.27 -20.45
N THR A 184 9.24 13.62 -21.23
CA THR A 184 8.86 12.92 -22.44
C THR A 184 8.96 11.41 -22.21
N TRP A 185 7.83 10.71 -22.36
CA TRP A 185 7.80 9.27 -22.45
C TRP A 185 8.12 8.85 -23.88
N THR A 186 8.96 7.83 -24.06
CA THR A 186 9.34 7.27 -25.36
C THR A 186 8.97 5.80 -25.40
N ARG A 187 8.27 5.43 -26.47
CA ARG A 187 7.81 4.06 -26.72
C ARG A 187 8.98 3.13 -27.01
N PRO A 188 9.03 1.92 -26.41
CA PRO A 188 9.97 0.88 -26.85
C PRO A 188 9.60 0.37 -28.25
N THR A 189 10.61 0.16 -29.09
CA THR A 189 10.44 -0.45 -30.42
C THR A 189 10.03 -1.92 -30.38
N THR A 190 10.13 -2.56 -29.22
CA THR A 190 9.82 -3.99 -28.99
C THR A 190 8.33 -4.23 -28.67
N VAL A 191 7.50 -3.20 -28.59
CA VAL A 191 6.07 -3.34 -28.27
C VAL A 191 5.29 -3.82 -29.49
N THR A 192 5.00 -5.12 -29.52
CA THR A 192 4.23 -5.79 -30.59
C THR A 192 2.78 -6.12 -30.22
N GLN A 193 2.42 -5.97 -28.94
CA GLN A 193 1.08 -6.20 -28.40
C GLN A 193 0.56 -4.94 -27.71
N PRO A 194 -0.75 -4.71 -27.67
CA PRO A 194 -1.32 -3.57 -26.95
C PRO A 194 -1.00 -3.70 -25.46
N LYS A 195 -0.53 -2.63 -24.81
CA LYS A 195 -0.12 -2.64 -23.39
C LYS A 195 -0.46 -1.34 -22.68
N MET A 196 -0.74 -1.44 -21.39
CA MET A 196 -0.80 -0.28 -20.52
C MET A 196 0.60 0.06 -19.98
N ALA A 197 1.07 1.27 -20.24
CA ALA A 197 2.23 1.84 -19.57
C ALA A 197 1.78 2.55 -18.30
N LEU A 198 2.26 2.09 -17.15
CA LEU A 198 2.09 2.81 -15.89
C LEU A 198 3.23 3.81 -15.75
N VAL A 199 2.89 5.06 -15.51
CA VAL A 199 3.84 6.13 -15.19
C VAL A 199 3.55 6.62 -13.79
N THR A 200 4.60 6.74 -12.97
CA THR A 200 4.48 7.22 -11.58
C THR A 200 5.38 8.42 -11.37
N VAL A 201 4.89 9.38 -10.62
CA VAL A 201 5.61 10.60 -10.24
C VAL A 201 5.61 10.72 -8.72
N VAL A 202 6.74 11.07 -8.13
CA VAL A 202 6.88 11.37 -6.70
C VAL A 202 7.64 12.68 -6.55
N ASP A 203 7.11 13.60 -5.74
CA ASP A 203 7.84 14.80 -5.33
C ASP A 203 8.99 14.38 -4.38
N ARG A 204 10.22 14.77 -4.69
CA ARG A 204 11.37 14.46 -3.83
C ARG A 204 11.38 15.25 -2.53
N ALA A 205 10.67 16.37 -2.47
CA ALA A 205 10.55 17.16 -1.25
C ALA A 205 9.53 16.58 -0.27
N ASP A 206 8.55 15.82 -0.76
CA ASP A 206 7.55 15.16 0.08
C ASP A 206 7.06 13.92 -0.63
N SER A 207 7.51 12.76 -0.15
CA SER A 207 7.11 11.51 -0.77
C SER A 207 5.61 11.24 -0.66
N ARG A 208 4.81 11.97 0.14
CA ARG A 208 3.35 11.83 0.16
C ARG A 208 2.70 12.42 -1.10
N ARG A 209 3.38 13.34 -1.80
CA ARG A 209 2.91 13.89 -3.07
C ARG A 209 3.26 12.93 -4.20
N ARG A 210 2.28 12.15 -4.65
CA ARG A 210 2.46 11.11 -5.67
C ARG A 210 1.38 11.19 -6.75
N GLY A 211 1.78 10.92 -7.99
CA GLY A 211 0.89 10.83 -9.14
C GLY A 211 1.05 9.49 -9.84
N LYS A 212 -0.04 9.03 -10.45
CA LYS A 212 0.00 7.94 -11.43
C LYS A 212 -0.69 8.36 -12.71
N LEU A 213 -0.22 7.84 -13.82
CA LEU A 213 -0.86 7.91 -15.13
C LEU A 213 -0.88 6.51 -15.74
N GLU A 214 -2.01 6.18 -16.34
CA GLU A 214 -2.24 4.97 -17.09
C GLU A 214 -2.26 5.36 -18.57
N LEU A 215 -1.18 5.08 -19.30
CA LEU A 215 -1.01 5.45 -20.71
C LEU A 215 -1.30 4.23 -21.60
N PRO A 216 -2.38 4.22 -22.39
CA PRO A 216 -2.65 3.15 -23.35
C PRO A 216 -1.65 3.22 -24.50
N VAL A 217 -0.96 2.10 -24.77
CA VAL A 217 -0.06 1.95 -25.91
C VAL A 217 -0.70 1.00 -26.91
N GLN A 218 -1.10 1.56 -28.05
CA GLN A 218 -1.77 0.84 -29.12
C GLN A 218 -0.77 0.20 -30.08
N VAL A 219 -1.22 -0.84 -30.77
CA VAL A 219 -0.48 -1.47 -31.87
C VAL A 219 -1.37 -1.60 -33.10
N ALA A 220 -0.80 -1.41 -34.28
CA ALA A 220 -1.48 -1.70 -35.53
C ALA A 220 -1.33 -3.20 -35.83
N ARG A 221 -2.44 -3.90 -36.08
CA ARG A 221 -2.42 -5.33 -36.38
C ARG A 221 -3.53 -5.71 -37.35
N SER A 222 -3.16 -6.43 -38.39
CA SER A 222 -4.13 -7.07 -39.29
C SER A 222 -4.79 -8.25 -38.59
N THR A 223 -6.12 -8.23 -38.47
CA THR A 223 -6.91 -9.28 -37.82
C THR A 223 -8.01 -9.75 -38.76
N SER A 224 -8.18 -11.06 -38.86
CA SER A 224 -9.19 -11.69 -39.72
C SER A 224 -10.36 -12.23 -38.92
N PHE A 225 -11.56 -12.12 -39.49
CA PHE A 225 -12.81 -12.59 -38.91
C PHE A 225 -13.55 -13.49 -39.91
N GLU A 226 -14.22 -14.51 -39.38
CA GLU A 226 -15.12 -15.36 -40.15
C GLU A 226 -16.51 -14.71 -40.21
N VAL A 227 -17.04 -14.56 -41.41
CA VAL A 227 -18.33 -13.93 -41.70
C VAL A 227 -18.97 -14.63 -42.91
N PRO A 228 -20.26 -14.43 -43.21
CA PRO A 228 -20.85 -15.00 -44.43
C PRO A 228 -20.09 -14.57 -45.70
N PRO A 229 -19.91 -15.47 -46.70
CA PRO A 229 -19.25 -15.14 -47.96
C PRO A 229 -19.84 -13.91 -48.64
N ASP A 230 -18.95 -13.10 -49.21
CA ASP A 230 -19.29 -11.86 -49.93
C ASP A 230 -20.08 -10.82 -49.11
N ALA A 231 -20.19 -10.99 -47.79
CA ALA A 231 -20.80 -9.99 -46.91
C ALA A 231 -19.96 -8.71 -46.88
N GLU A 232 -20.63 -7.57 -46.82
CA GLU A 232 -20.01 -6.27 -46.61
C GLU A 232 -20.16 -5.91 -45.14
N VAL A 233 -19.03 -5.83 -44.44
CA VAL A 233 -19.00 -5.71 -42.99
C VAL A 233 -18.07 -4.58 -42.55
N SER A 234 -18.43 -3.93 -41.45
CA SER A 234 -17.63 -2.98 -40.71
C SER A 234 -17.41 -3.52 -39.29
N ILE A 235 -16.31 -3.12 -38.66
CA ILE A 235 -16.04 -3.47 -37.27
C ILE A 235 -15.86 -2.20 -36.44
N GLN A 236 -16.55 -2.14 -35.31
CA GLN A 236 -16.39 -1.08 -34.31
C GLN A 236 -15.61 -1.62 -33.11
N ILE A 237 -14.56 -0.89 -32.69
CA ILE A 237 -13.70 -1.24 -31.55
C ILE A 237 -13.55 0.01 -30.68
N GLY A 238 -14.17 -0.02 -29.50
CA GLY A 238 -14.33 1.19 -28.69
C GLY A 238 -15.04 2.28 -29.50
N ASP A 239 -14.36 3.42 -29.67
CA ASP A 239 -14.88 4.58 -30.41
C ASP A 239 -14.46 4.60 -31.90
N GLU A 240 -13.63 3.64 -32.33
CA GLU A 240 -13.14 3.56 -33.69
C GLU A 240 -13.98 2.60 -34.54
N SER A 241 -14.17 2.93 -35.82
CA SER A 241 -14.89 2.10 -36.79
C SER A 241 -14.06 1.91 -38.04
N PHE A 242 -13.99 0.66 -38.52
CA PHE A 242 -13.20 0.24 -39.67
C PHE A 242 -14.14 -0.41 -40.71
N GLY A 243 -13.93 -0.09 -41.98
CA GLY A 243 -14.74 -0.59 -43.09
C GLY A 243 -15.71 0.46 -43.68
N PRO A 244 -16.64 0.05 -44.56
CA PRO A 244 -16.97 -1.35 -44.87
C PRO A 244 -15.89 -2.09 -45.67
N THR A 245 -15.82 -3.41 -45.52
CA THR A 245 -14.94 -4.29 -46.27
C THR A 245 -15.70 -5.55 -46.67
N ARG A 246 -15.55 -5.95 -47.94
CA ARG A 246 -16.20 -7.16 -48.44
C ARG A 246 -15.40 -8.41 -48.04
N ALA A 247 -16.08 -9.39 -47.49
CA ALA A 247 -15.53 -10.70 -47.19
C ALA A 247 -15.17 -11.47 -48.46
N SER A 248 -14.14 -12.29 -48.38
CA SER A 248 -13.77 -13.21 -49.45
C SER A 248 -14.86 -14.28 -49.70
N PRO A 249 -14.82 -14.99 -50.84
CA PRO A 249 -15.69 -16.14 -51.09
C PRO A 249 -15.57 -17.27 -50.07
N ALA A 250 -14.45 -17.33 -49.33
CA ALA A 250 -14.25 -18.28 -48.24
C ALA A 250 -14.92 -17.84 -46.92
N GLY A 251 -15.55 -16.66 -46.87
CA GLY A 251 -16.16 -16.14 -45.66
C GLY A 251 -15.16 -15.53 -44.69
N THR A 252 -14.05 -14.97 -45.19
CA THR A 252 -13.04 -14.31 -44.36
C THR A 252 -12.89 -12.85 -44.76
N VAL A 253 -12.89 -11.95 -43.77
CA VAL A 253 -12.55 -10.53 -43.93
C VAL A 253 -11.36 -10.19 -43.04
N ALA A 254 -10.51 -9.25 -43.45
CA ALA A 254 -9.39 -8.77 -42.64
C ALA A 254 -9.45 -7.25 -42.51
N PHE A 255 -9.09 -6.75 -41.33
CA PHE A 255 -9.00 -5.33 -41.02
C PHE A 255 -7.64 -5.02 -40.40
N ASP A 256 -7.06 -3.88 -40.77
CA ASP A 256 -5.88 -3.33 -40.10
C ASP A 256 -6.35 -2.50 -38.90
N LEU A 257 -6.30 -3.11 -37.71
CA LEU A 257 -6.90 -2.56 -36.50
C LEU A 257 -5.87 -1.81 -35.66
N HIS A 258 -6.30 -0.73 -35.01
CA HIS A 258 -5.59 -0.14 -33.88
C HIS A 258 -6.10 -0.78 -32.59
N LEU A 259 -5.31 -1.69 -32.03
CA LEU A 259 -5.69 -2.41 -30.84
C LEU A 259 -5.41 -1.56 -29.60
N ASP A 260 -6.47 -1.24 -28.85
CA ASP A 260 -6.39 -0.54 -27.58
C ASP A 260 -6.36 -1.55 -26.41
N PRO A 261 -5.36 -1.47 -25.51
CA PRO A 261 -5.27 -2.37 -24.36
C PRO A 261 -6.42 -2.24 -23.36
N ARG A 262 -7.34 -1.27 -23.51
CA ARG A 262 -8.52 -1.13 -22.65
C ARG A 262 -9.75 -1.83 -23.21
N VAL A 263 -9.72 -2.19 -24.49
CA VAL A 263 -10.87 -2.74 -25.22
C VAL A 263 -10.67 -4.24 -25.43
N SER A 264 -11.57 -5.05 -24.87
CA SER A 264 -11.51 -6.52 -24.96
C SER A 264 -12.40 -7.11 -26.05
N GLN A 265 -13.34 -6.32 -26.59
CA GLN A 265 -14.35 -6.76 -27.54
C GLN A 265 -14.57 -5.71 -28.63
N GLY A 266 -14.94 -6.17 -29.81
CA GLY A 266 -15.41 -5.36 -30.93
C GLY A 266 -16.78 -5.84 -31.43
N HIS A 267 -17.48 -4.98 -32.14
CA HIS A 267 -18.78 -5.26 -32.74
C HIS A 267 -18.65 -5.25 -34.25
N LEU A 268 -18.78 -6.42 -34.87
CA LEU A 268 -18.83 -6.58 -36.31
C LEU A 268 -20.28 -6.44 -36.76
N THR A 269 -20.54 -5.52 -37.69
CA THR A 269 -21.88 -5.25 -38.23
C THR A 269 -21.82 -5.21 -39.75
N GLY A 270 -22.88 -5.61 -40.45
CA GLY A 270 -22.87 -5.58 -41.91
C GLY A 270 -24.09 -6.22 -42.57
N ARG A 271 -23.96 -6.51 -43.86
CA ARG A 271 -25.01 -7.15 -44.66
C ARG A 271 -24.45 -8.17 -45.65
N THR A 272 -25.18 -9.26 -45.84
CA THR A 272 -24.91 -10.25 -46.90
C THR A 272 -25.39 -9.74 -48.27
N PRO A 273 -24.97 -10.36 -49.40
CA PRO A 273 -25.49 -10.01 -50.72
C PRO A 273 -27.02 -10.14 -50.86
N LEU A 274 -27.64 -10.99 -50.04
CA LEU A 274 -29.10 -11.18 -49.97
C LEU A 274 -29.81 -10.13 -49.09
N GLY A 275 -29.06 -9.18 -48.51
CA GLY A 275 -29.60 -8.13 -47.64
C GLY A 275 -29.80 -8.52 -46.17
N ASN A 276 -29.49 -9.77 -45.79
CA ASN A 276 -29.58 -10.20 -44.38
C ASN A 276 -28.52 -9.49 -43.53
N PRO A 277 -28.85 -9.00 -42.32
CA PRO A 277 -27.89 -8.36 -41.42
C PRO A 277 -26.88 -9.37 -40.87
N VAL A 278 -25.67 -8.89 -40.63
CA VAL A 278 -24.61 -9.59 -39.88
C VAL A 278 -24.33 -8.77 -38.64
N GLU A 279 -24.43 -9.38 -37.46
CA GLU A 279 -24.08 -8.74 -36.18
C GLU A 279 -23.36 -9.79 -35.31
N GLN A 280 -22.14 -9.48 -34.90
CA GLN A 280 -21.31 -10.41 -34.14
C GLN A 280 -20.41 -9.65 -33.17
N VAL A 281 -20.40 -10.08 -31.91
CA VAL A 281 -19.39 -9.63 -30.94
C VAL A 281 -18.14 -10.48 -31.14
N VAL A 282 -17.00 -9.83 -31.35
CA VAL A 282 -15.71 -10.47 -31.58
C VAL A 282 -14.76 -10.15 -30.44
N ALA A 283 -14.09 -11.17 -29.90
CA ALA A 283 -13.04 -10.96 -28.92
C ALA A 283 -11.83 -10.33 -29.60
N MET A 284 -11.24 -9.31 -28.97
CA MET A 284 -9.99 -8.73 -29.47
C MET A 284 -8.82 -9.67 -29.20
N PRO A 285 -7.82 -9.73 -30.11
CA PRO A 285 -6.59 -10.44 -29.83
C PRO A 285 -5.88 -9.77 -28.65
N ASP A 286 -5.19 -10.58 -27.83
CA ASP A 286 -4.40 -10.13 -26.67
C ASP A 286 -5.27 -9.43 -25.59
N PRO A 287 -5.99 -10.20 -24.75
CA PRO A 287 -6.85 -9.62 -23.73
C PRO A 287 -6.03 -8.76 -22.75
N PRO A 288 -6.65 -7.72 -22.18
CA PRO A 288 -5.95 -6.85 -21.26
C PRO A 288 -5.41 -7.60 -20.04
N THR A 289 -4.13 -7.41 -19.73
CA THR A 289 -3.46 -8.02 -18.58
C THR A 289 -3.16 -6.99 -17.50
N PRO A 290 -3.48 -7.25 -16.22
CA PRO A 290 -3.12 -6.34 -15.13
C PRO A 290 -1.62 -5.96 -15.17
N VAL A 291 -1.33 -4.71 -14.86
CA VAL A 291 0.05 -4.20 -14.80
C VAL A 291 0.36 -3.76 -13.38
N LEU A 292 1.46 -4.27 -12.83
CA LEU A 292 2.02 -3.85 -11.55
C LEU A 292 3.30 -3.06 -11.81
N HIS A 293 3.45 -1.93 -11.14
CA HIS A 293 4.64 -1.10 -11.24
C HIS A 293 5.07 -0.56 -9.88
N PHE A 294 6.35 -0.72 -9.56
CA PHE A 294 6.92 -0.20 -8.33
C PHE A 294 7.47 1.21 -8.58
N ALA A 295 6.93 2.19 -7.89
CA ALA A 295 7.39 3.57 -8.00
C ALA A 295 8.60 3.81 -7.08
N PRO A 296 9.60 4.59 -7.55
CA PRO A 296 10.69 5.01 -6.70
C PRO A 296 10.16 5.93 -5.61
N VAL A 297 10.40 5.57 -4.35
CA VAL A 297 10.22 6.46 -3.21
C VAL A 297 11.60 6.98 -2.82
N PRO A 298 11.89 8.27 -3.03
CA PRO A 298 13.13 8.88 -2.54
C PRO A 298 13.22 8.66 -1.03
N HIS A 299 14.36 8.14 -0.56
CA HIS A 299 14.62 7.95 0.86
C HIS A 299 15.92 8.69 1.22
N PRO A 300 15.87 9.77 2.01
CA PRO A 300 17.08 10.39 2.51
C PRO A 300 17.67 9.52 3.62
N GLY A 301 18.79 8.86 3.33
CA GLY A 301 19.73 8.43 4.38
C GLY A 301 19.76 6.95 4.78
N ALA A 302 19.23 6.02 4.00
CA ALA A 302 19.43 4.59 4.25
C ALA A 302 20.82 4.12 3.76
N SER A 303 21.88 4.56 4.42
CA SER A 303 23.21 3.97 4.26
C SER A 303 23.85 3.81 5.63
N GLY A 304 23.46 2.74 6.32
CA GLY A 304 24.03 2.29 7.58
C GLY A 304 23.54 0.88 7.96
N PRO A 305 24.34 0.06 8.67
CA PRO A 305 23.88 -1.22 9.19
C PRO A 305 22.72 -0.99 10.18
N GLY A 306 21.57 -1.61 9.92
CA GLY A 306 20.30 -1.37 10.64
C GLY A 306 19.31 -0.46 9.91
N ALA A 307 19.50 -0.22 8.60
CA ALA A 307 18.60 0.59 7.78
C ALA A 307 17.13 0.13 7.88
N ALA A 308 16.25 1.09 8.15
CA ALA A 308 14.81 0.90 8.21
C ALA A 308 14.26 0.33 6.88
N PRO A 309 13.14 -0.41 6.91
CA PRO A 309 12.50 -0.91 5.68
C PRO A 309 12.27 0.23 4.69
N MET A 310 12.72 0.03 3.45
CA MET A 310 12.53 1.00 2.37
C MET A 310 11.06 1.06 1.98
N PRO A 311 10.39 2.23 2.04
CA PRO A 311 9.02 2.34 1.57
C PRO A 311 8.99 2.12 0.05
N ILE A 312 8.09 1.26 -0.41
CA ILE A 312 7.84 1.03 -1.84
C ILE A 312 6.43 1.53 -2.16
N ALA A 313 6.26 2.32 -3.23
CA ALA A 313 4.92 2.57 -3.77
C ALA A 313 4.60 1.53 -4.83
N LEU A 314 3.37 0.99 -4.80
CA LEU A 314 2.84 0.12 -5.83
C LEU A 314 1.77 0.88 -6.61
N ALA A 315 1.96 1.00 -7.92
CA ALA A 315 0.91 1.37 -8.86
C ALA A 315 0.37 0.11 -9.52
N VAL A 316 -0.95 0.04 -9.62
CA VAL A 316 -1.66 -1.09 -10.23
C VAL A 316 -2.63 -0.53 -11.25
N TRP A 317 -2.63 -1.15 -12.44
CA TRP A 317 -3.73 -1.09 -13.38
C TRP A 317 -4.38 -2.47 -13.45
N VAL A 318 -5.68 -2.51 -13.25
CA VAL A 318 -6.51 -3.69 -13.47
C VAL A 318 -7.48 -3.31 -14.58
N PRO A 319 -7.59 -4.10 -15.66
CA PRO A 319 -8.62 -3.85 -16.65
C PRO A 319 -10.00 -3.91 -16.02
N ASP A 320 -10.92 -3.15 -16.57
CA ASP A 320 -12.33 -3.18 -16.18
C ASP A 320 -12.95 -4.48 -16.71
N VAL A 321 -12.61 -5.60 -16.07
CA VAL A 321 -13.33 -6.85 -16.22
C VAL A 321 -14.48 -6.83 -15.23
N ALA A 322 -15.70 -7.14 -15.70
CA ALA A 322 -16.80 -7.51 -14.81
C ALA A 322 -16.25 -8.51 -13.77
N SER A 323 -16.16 -8.03 -12.53
CA SER A 323 -15.25 -8.48 -11.48
C SER A 323 -15.05 -10.02 -11.36
N PRO A 324 -13.81 -10.52 -11.47
CA PRO A 324 -13.37 -11.68 -10.74
C PRO A 324 -12.58 -11.21 -9.51
N ALA A 325 -12.98 -11.70 -8.33
CA ALA A 325 -12.43 -11.48 -6.99
C ALA A 325 -11.05 -10.80 -6.91
N ALA A 326 -10.99 -9.66 -6.19
CA ALA A 326 -9.77 -8.92 -5.91
C ALA A 326 -8.68 -9.83 -5.28
N PRO A 327 -7.42 -9.72 -5.69
CA PRO A 327 -6.32 -10.41 -5.01
C PRO A 327 -6.16 -9.86 -3.59
N SER A 328 -6.25 -10.73 -2.59
CA SER A 328 -5.88 -10.40 -1.21
C SER A 328 -4.35 -10.40 -1.09
N VAL A 329 -3.79 -9.28 -0.65
CA VAL A 329 -2.40 -9.20 -0.21
C VAL A 329 -2.38 -9.71 1.23
N GLY A 330 -1.89 -10.93 1.44
CA GLY A 330 -1.54 -11.42 2.77
C GLY A 330 -0.24 -10.76 3.23
N SER A 331 -0.25 -10.11 4.38
CA SER A 331 0.99 -9.80 5.11
C SER A 331 1.60 -11.13 5.51
N ALA A 332 2.79 -11.44 5.00
CA ALA A 332 3.60 -12.53 5.53
C ALA A 332 4.27 -12.03 6.81
N ASP A 333 3.50 -11.96 7.90
CA ASP A 333 4.08 -11.94 9.23
C ASP A 333 4.62 -13.35 9.49
N GLY A 334 5.95 -13.43 9.57
CA GLY A 334 6.66 -14.66 9.87
C GLY A 334 6.38 -15.12 11.30
N ASP A 335 5.33 -15.90 11.48
CA ASP A 335 5.18 -16.75 12.67
C ASP A 335 5.77 -18.15 12.37
N GLU A 336 7.05 -18.30 12.67
CA GLU A 336 7.67 -19.60 12.92
C GLU A 336 7.10 -20.20 14.22
N ASN A 337 5.84 -20.62 14.24
CA ASN A 337 5.36 -21.59 15.22
C ASN A 337 3.92 -22.03 14.91
N LEU A 338 3.75 -23.19 14.27
CA LEU A 338 2.69 -24.16 14.64
C LEU A 338 2.78 -25.44 13.80
N LEU A 339 3.81 -26.23 14.06
CA LEU A 339 3.77 -27.68 13.91
C LEU A 339 3.32 -28.29 15.24
N GLN A 340 2.00 -28.33 15.50
CA GLN A 340 1.41 -29.33 16.40
C GLN A 340 0.01 -29.74 15.94
N THR A 341 -0.01 -30.88 15.24
CA THR A 341 -0.98 -31.98 15.33
C THR A 341 -2.31 -31.74 16.08
N LYS A 342 -3.42 -31.81 15.35
CA LYS A 342 -4.63 -32.51 15.81
C LYS A 342 -5.19 -33.40 14.70
N LYS A 343 -5.00 -34.71 14.87
CA LYS A 343 -5.76 -35.77 14.21
C LYS A 343 -7.21 -35.69 14.70
N THR A 344 -8.15 -35.46 13.80
CA THR A 344 -9.50 -36.01 13.96
C THR A 344 -10.00 -36.49 12.60
N SER A 345 -10.18 -37.81 12.51
CA SER A 345 -10.73 -38.52 11.38
C SER A 345 -12.20 -38.16 11.15
N ALA A 346 -12.57 -37.88 9.90
CA ALA A 346 -13.89 -38.17 9.38
C ALA A 346 -13.77 -38.59 7.92
N LYS A 347 -14.54 -39.62 7.57
CA LYS A 347 -14.29 -40.63 6.56
C LYS A 347 -15.40 -40.53 5.51
N LEU A 348 -15.08 -40.07 4.30
CA LEU A 348 -15.89 -40.19 3.08
C LEU A 348 -14.94 -39.79 1.92
N GLY A 349 -14.66 -40.54 0.86
CA GLY A 349 -15.27 -41.73 0.29
C GLY A 349 -15.36 -41.53 -1.24
N ALA A 350 -14.32 -41.96 -1.98
CA ALA A 350 -14.21 -42.10 -3.45
C ALA A 350 -14.31 -40.79 -4.28
N SER A 351 -13.67 -40.57 -5.44
CA SER A 351 -13.08 -41.45 -6.44
C SER A 351 -12.08 -40.68 -7.33
N ARG A 352 -10.84 -41.19 -7.42
CA ARG A 352 -9.96 -41.36 -8.59
C ARG A 352 -10.07 -40.38 -9.80
N LYS A 353 -8.98 -39.65 -10.08
CA LYS A 353 -8.25 -39.71 -11.36
C LYS A 353 -6.85 -39.09 -11.20
N GLU A 354 -5.84 -39.91 -11.50
CA GLU A 354 -4.41 -39.55 -11.55
C GLU A 354 -4.09 -38.72 -12.81
N ALA A 355 -3.17 -37.78 -12.68
CA ALA A 355 -2.34 -37.22 -13.75
C ALA A 355 -1.05 -36.62 -13.13
N PRO A 356 0.05 -36.50 -13.90
CA PRO A 356 1.39 -36.87 -13.44
C PRO A 356 2.20 -35.76 -12.76
N VAL A 357 3.11 -36.20 -11.90
CA VAL A 357 4.18 -35.42 -11.27
C VAL A 357 5.27 -35.13 -12.30
N VAL A 358 5.52 -33.85 -12.59
CA VAL A 358 6.72 -33.40 -13.29
C VAL A 358 7.74 -32.94 -12.24
N ARG A 359 8.89 -33.63 -12.24
CA ARG A 359 10.05 -33.38 -11.39
C ARG A 359 10.96 -32.41 -12.15
N VAL A 360 11.27 -31.25 -11.57
CA VAL A 360 12.33 -30.37 -12.08
C VAL A 360 13.57 -30.62 -11.24
N GLU A 361 14.57 -31.25 -11.85
CA GLU A 361 15.93 -31.32 -11.35
C GLU A 361 16.59 -29.96 -11.54
N SER A 362 17.15 -29.43 -10.45
CA SER A 362 18.10 -28.33 -10.48
C SER A 362 19.49 -28.89 -10.81
N ALA A 363 20.10 -28.40 -11.88
CA ALA A 363 21.51 -28.60 -12.18
C ALA A 363 22.25 -27.25 -12.10
N SER A 364 23.22 -27.24 -11.17
CA SER A 364 24.52 -26.54 -11.11
C SER A 364 24.68 -25.18 -11.78
#